data_AF-A0A1G1V564-F1
#
_entry.id   AF-A0A1G1V564-F1
#
_cell.length_a   1.000
_cell.length_b   1.000
_cell.length_c   1.000
_cell.angle_alpha   90.00
_cell.angle_beta   90.00
_cell.angle_gamma   90.00
#
_symmetry.space_group_name_H-M   'P 1'
#
loop_
_entity.id
_entity.type
_entity.pdbx_description
1 polymer ?
#
loop_
_entity_poly.entity_id
_entity_poly.type
_entity_poly.pdbx_seq_one_letter_code
_entity_poly.pdbx_strand_id
1 'polypeptide(L)'
;MRLSSRIFLSILFIPILGIFLVLTSVKFQLLNYNFVTQSFKKHDSYSKVPILLNSSIAEGEDDLDKEEKQGLEEVVKIITPEFAESIVERNLKEIANFVDGKSDDIVLYFPLQKPETFSLSNLGGDRVKSQMKQARNTSSYLLLVWAIILFLLISLLFMHYKLGGNKKLKGTGILLIICGTIFTILATLAMFFLRHTAEDLIKPGKEPAQNLLGILASSVLPEITQTWLTVAVALLTTGVVLSLFSNFSPHKNS
;
A
#
# COMPACT_ATOMS: atom_id res chain seq x y z
N MET A 1 -23.52 33.60 -3.12
CA MET A 1 -23.68 32.20 -3.60
C MET A 1 -22.38 31.57 -4.11
N ARG A 2 -21.70 32.10 -5.14
CA ARG A 2 -20.52 31.43 -5.75
C ARG A 2 -19.37 31.10 -4.77
N LEU A 3 -19.07 31.98 -3.79
CA LEU A 3 -18.01 31.73 -2.80
C LEU A 3 -18.37 30.58 -1.84
N SER A 4 -19.59 30.56 -1.32
CA SER A 4 -20.09 29.49 -0.44
C SER A 4 -20.07 28.13 -1.16
N SER A 5 -20.51 28.07 -2.42
CA SER A 5 -20.43 26.85 -3.23
C SER A 5 -18.99 26.38 -3.44
N ARG A 6 -18.03 27.29 -3.60
CA ARG A 6 -16.61 26.92 -3.73
C ARG A 6 -16.03 26.36 -2.43
N ILE A 7 -16.36 26.97 -1.29
CA ILE A 7 -15.93 26.45 0.01
C ILE A 7 -16.50 25.04 0.23
N PHE A 8 -17.78 24.84 -0.08
CA PHE A 8 -18.40 23.53 -0.02
C PHE A 8 -17.69 22.50 -0.91
N LEU A 9 -17.40 22.85 -2.17
CA LEU A 9 -16.64 21.98 -3.08
C LEU A 9 -15.25 21.65 -2.53
N SER A 10 -14.56 22.62 -1.92
CA SER A 10 -13.25 22.39 -1.29
C SER A 10 -13.33 21.39 -0.13
N ILE A 11 -14.33 21.56 0.73
CA ILE A 11 -14.57 20.65 1.87
C ILE A 11 -14.91 19.23 1.39
N LEU A 12 -15.64 19.10 0.28
CA LEU A 12 -15.97 17.80 -0.31
C LEU A 12 -14.77 17.17 -1.04
N PHE A 13 -13.94 17.98 -1.71
CA PHE A 13 -12.81 17.50 -2.52
C PHE A 13 -11.73 16.84 -1.68
N ILE A 14 -11.37 17.44 -0.53
CA ILE A 14 -10.29 16.94 0.34
C ILE A 14 -10.50 15.49 0.80
N PRO A 15 -11.63 15.08 1.41
CA PRO A 15 -11.82 13.70 1.85
C PRO A 15 -11.91 12.73 0.67
N ILE A 16 -12.50 13.14 -0.47
CA ILE A 16 -12.57 12.29 -1.68
C ILE A 16 -11.16 12.05 -2.23
N LEU A 17 -10.29 13.07 -2.22
CA LEU A 17 -8.89 12.93 -2.61
C LEU A 17 -8.14 11.98 -1.66
N GLY A 18 -8.45 12.00 -0.37
CA GLY A 18 -7.90 11.04 0.60
C GLY A 18 -8.32 9.60 0.29
N ILE A 19 -9.60 9.36 0.02
CA ILE A 19 -10.11 8.04 -0.40
C ILE A 19 -9.42 7.59 -1.69
N PHE A 20 -9.25 8.50 -2.65
CA PHE A 20 -8.55 8.21 -3.91
C PHE A 20 -7.09 7.78 -3.70
N LEU A 21 -6.35 8.44 -2.80
CA LEU A 21 -4.98 8.04 -2.46
C LEU A 21 -4.94 6.63 -1.86
N VAL A 22 -5.84 6.31 -0.92
CA VAL A 22 -5.93 4.97 -0.33
C VAL A 22 -6.24 3.91 -1.38
N LEU A 23 -7.24 4.16 -2.24
CA LEU A 23 -7.59 3.23 -3.33
C LEU A 23 -6.44 3.03 -4.31
N THR A 24 -5.70 4.10 -4.62
CA THR A 24 -4.52 4.04 -5.47
C THR A 24 -3.46 3.16 -4.85
N SER A 25 -3.21 3.29 -3.54
CA SER A 25 -2.26 2.45 -2.82
C SER A 25 -2.67 0.99 -2.79
N VAL A 26 -3.94 0.68 -2.53
CA VAL A 26 -4.41 -0.70 -2.54
C VAL A 26 -4.28 -1.31 -3.94
N LYS A 27 -4.81 -0.64 -4.98
CA LYS A 27 -4.90 -1.23 -6.32
C LYS A 27 -3.57 -1.25 -7.08
N PHE A 28 -2.76 -0.19 -7.00
CA PHE A 28 -1.58 -0.05 -7.85
C PHE A 28 -0.25 -0.24 -7.12
N GLN A 29 -0.25 -0.26 -5.78
CA GLN A 29 0.96 -0.48 -4.98
C GLN A 29 0.93 -1.84 -4.29
N LEU A 30 -0.06 -2.11 -3.45
CA LEU A 30 -0.16 -3.38 -2.70
C LEU A 30 -0.42 -4.59 -3.59
N LEU A 31 -1.28 -4.46 -4.61
CA LEU A 31 -1.54 -5.53 -5.56
C LEU A 31 -0.51 -5.60 -6.70
N ASN A 32 0.44 -4.68 -6.74
CA ASN A 32 1.52 -4.69 -7.72
C ASN A 32 2.73 -5.41 -7.17
N TYR A 33 2.92 -6.65 -7.60
CA TYR A 33 4.07 -7.49 -7.26
C TYR A 33 5.41 -6.73 -7.34
N ASN A 34 5.66 -6.00 -8.43
CA ASN A 34 6.93 -5.29 -8.62
C ASN A 34 7.16 -4.20 -7.56
N PHE A 35 6.10 -3.49 -7.16
CA PHE A 35 6.20 -2.47 -6.12
C PHE A 35 6.57 -3.11 -4.78
N VAL A 36 5.91 -4.22 -4.43
CA VAL A 36 6.15 -4.94 -3.17
C VAL A 36 7.57 -5.50 -3.12
N THR A 37 8.03 -6.21 -4.17
CA THR A 37 9.37 -6.81 -4.18
C THR A 37 10.49 -5.78 -4.23
N GLN A 38 10.31 -4.67 -4.95
CA GLN A 38 11.27 -3.56 -4.93
C GLN A 38 11.37 -2.94 -3.53
N SER A 39 10.24 -2.81 -2.83
CA SER A 39 10.21 -2.34 -1.44
C SER A 39 11.02 -3.28 -0.54
N PHE A 40 10.85 -4.59 -0.68
CA PHE A 40 11.60 -5.56 0.12
C PHE A 40 13.10 -5.52 -0.15
N LYS A 41 13.50 -5.41 -1.42
CA LYS A 41 14.91 -5.28 -1.81
C LYS A 41 15.54 -4.00 -1.28
N LYS A 42 14.82 -2.88 -1.35
CA LYS A 42 15.30 -1.58 -0.88
C LYS A 42 15.52 -1.54 0.64
N HIS A 43 14.70 -2.25 1.41
CA HIS A 43 14.75 -2.28 2.87
C HIS A 43 15.44 -3.53 3.44
N ASP A 44 16.10 -4.30 2.59
CA ASP A 44 16.83 -5.53 2.92
C ASP A 44 15.98 -6.48 3.79
N SER A 45 14.74 -6.73 3.37
CA SER A 45 13.79 -7.54 4.14
C SER A 45 14.15 -9.02 4.16
N TYR A 46 14.67 -9.54 3.04
CA TYR A 46 14.97 -10.97 2.89
C TYR A 46 16.13 -11.44 3.77
N SER A 47 17.11 -10.58 4.04
CA SER A 47 18.21 -10.89 4.98
C SER A 47 17.72 -11.03 6.43
N LYS A 48 16.64 -10.32 6.78
CA LYS A 48 16.05 -10.32 8.13
C LYS A 48 15.20 -11.56 8.39
N VAL A 49 14.59 -12.15 7.36
CA VAL A 49 13.72 -13.34 7.48
C VAL A 49 14.41 -14.51 8.19
N PRO A 50 15.59 -15.00 7.77
CA PRO A 50 16.22 -16.15 8.40
C PRO A 50 16.72 -15.85 9.82
N ILE A 51 17.15 -14.61 10.09
CA ILE A 51 17.54 -14.17 11.44
C ILE A 51 16.34 -14.28 12.38
N LEU A 52 15.18 -13.81 11.94
CA LEU A 52 13.96 -13.77 12.74
C LEU A 52 13.33 -15.16 12.92
N LEU A 53 13.37 -16.01 11.90
CA LEU A 53 12.93 -17.41 12.03
C LEU A 53 13.81 -18.15 13.04
N ASN A 54 15.14 -17.98 12.99
CA ASN A 54 16.05 -18.59 13.96
C ASN A 54 15.81 -18.09 15.39
N SER A 55 15.61 -16.78 15.59
CA SER A 55 15.35 -16.23 16.92
C SER A 55 14.00 -16.67 17.48
N SER A 56 12.98 -16.82 16.63
CA SER A 56 11.65 -17.26 17.06
C SER A 56 11.65 -18.72 17.54
N ILE A 57 12.49 -19.59 16.97
CA ILE A 57 12.67 -20.98 17.44
C ILE A 57 13.41 -21.01 18.78
N ALA A 58 14.45 -20.18 18.92
CA ALA A 58 15.25 -20.12 20.14
C ALA A 58 14.46 -19.59 21.35
N GLU A 59 13.51 -18.67 21.13
CA GLU A 59 12.76 -17.99 22.19
C GLU A 59 11.33 -18.49 22.39
N GLY A 60 10.74 -19.23 21.44
CA GLY A 60 9.28 -19.31 21.29
C GLY A 60 8.59 -20.61 21.71
N GLU A 61 9.28 -21.68 22.06
CA GLU A 61 8.61 -22.99 22.15
C GLU A 61 8.99 -23.77 23.42
N ASP A 62 8.53 -23.34 24.59
CA ASP A 62 8.61 -24.19 25.80
C ASP A 62 7.74 -25.47 25.69
N ASP A 63 6.83 -25.53 24.70
CA ASP A 63 5.87 -26.62 24.48
C ASP A 63 6.25 -27.63 23.37
N LEU A 64 7.33 -27.42 22.60
CA LEU A 64 7.79 -28.41 21.62
C LEU A 64 8.75 -29.44 22.22
N ASP A 65 8.58 -30.69 21.84
CA ASP A 65 9.49 -31.77 22.22
C ASP A 65 10.88 -31.57 21.58
N LYS A 66 11.92 -32.16 22.20
CA LYS A 66 13.32 -31.99 21.74
C LYS A 66 13.54 -32.37 20.28
N GLU A 67 12.85 -33.40 19.79
CA GLU A 67 12.93 -33.84 18.39
C GLU A 67 12.29 -32.83 17.44
N GLU A 68 11.16 -32.23 17.82
CA GLU A 68 10.46 -31.22 17.02
C GLU A 68 11.32 -29.95 16.90
N LYS A 69 11.92 -29.50 18.00
CA LYS A 69 12.88 -28.38 17.99
C LYS A 69 14.08 -28.63 17.07
N GLN A 70 14.68 -29.82 17.15
CA GLN A 70 15.80 -30.17 16.26
C GLN A 70 15.38 -30.18 14.78
N GLY A 71 14.22 -30.77 14.47
CA GLY A 71 13.69 -30.75 13.10
C GLY A 71 13.43 -29.34 12.59
N LEU A 72 12.88 -28.45 13.43
CA LEU A 72 12.61 -27.07 13.09
C LEU A 72 13.90 -26.25 12.88
N GLU A 73 14.91 -26.45 13.73
CA GLU A 73 16.23 -25.83 13.58
C GLU A 73 16.92 -26.26 12.27
N GLU A 74 16.82 -27.54 11.89
CA GLU A 74 17.35 -28.03 10.62
C GLU A 74 16.64 -27.41 9.42
N VAL A 75 15.31 -27.25 9.48
CA VAL A 75 14.54 -26.58 8.43
C VAL A 75 14.92 -25.10 8.30
N VAL A 76 15.07 -24.37 9.41
CA VAL A 76 15.42 -22.94 9.35
C VAL A 76 16.85 -22.71 8.92
N LYS A 77 17.80 -23.60 9.23
CA LYS A 77 19.17 -23.53 8.69
C LYS A 77 19.22 -23.58 7.16
N ILE A 78 18.22 -24.17 6.50
CA ILE A 78 18.12 -24.24 5.04
C ILE A 78 17.54 -22.95 4.45
N ILE A 79 16.86 -22.11 5.24
CA ILE A 79 16.28 -20.86 4.79
C ILE A 79 17.39 -19.80 4.70
N THR A 80 18.00 -19.66 3.52
CA THR A 80 18.92 -18.55 3.22
C THR A 80 18.14 -17.31 2.75
N PRO A 81 18.75 -16.10 2.73
CA PRO A 81 18.12 -14.91 2.16
C PRO A 81 17.65 -15.12 0.71
N GLU A 82 18.44 -15.80 -0.11
CA GLU A 82 18.13 -16.09 -1.52
C GLU A 82 16.95 -17.06 -1.64
N PHE A 83 16.88 -18.03 -0.74
CA PHE A 83 15.76 -18.97 -0.69
C PHE A 83 14.47 -18.27 -0.22
N ALA A 84 14.56 -17.41 0.78
CA ALA A 84 13.45 -16.57 1.24
C ALA A 84 12.96 -15.63 0.13
N GLU A 85 13.87 -14.96 -0.59
CA GLU A 85 13.54 -14.16 -1.76
C GLU A 85 12.79 -14.98 -2.80
N SER A 86 13.34 -16.11 -3.24
CA SER A 86 12.73 -16.97 -4.26
C SER A 86 11.30 -17.40 -3.90
N ILE A 87 11.07 -17.84 -2.65
CA ILE A 87 9.75 -18.33 -2.21
C ILE A 87 8.77 -17.18 -2.03
N VAL A 88 9.17 -16.10 -1.36
CA VAL A 88 8.30 -14.95 -1.10
C VAL A 88 7.91 -14.28 -2.41
N GLU A 89 8.87 -14.04 -3.30
CA GLU A 89 8.61 -13.43 -4.60
C GLU A 89 7.69 -14.30 -5.47
N ARG A 90 7.98 -15.61 -5.57
CA ARG A 90 7.15 -16.52 -6.36
C ARG A 90 5.73 -16.59 -5.83
N ASN A 91 5.55 -16.73 -4.51
CA ASN A 91 4.21 -16.77 -3.91
C ASN A 91 3.46 -15.44 -4.05
N LEU A 92 4.13 -14.30 -3.86
CA LEU A 92 3.50 -12.98 -4.05
C LEU A 92 3.06 -12.76 -5.48
N LYS A 93 3.84 -13.22 -6.45
CA LYS A 93 3.47 -13.15 -7.86
C LYS A 93 2.21 -13.96 -8.16
N GLU A 94 2.14 -15.20 -7.67
CA GLU A 94 0.96 -16.05 -7.85
C GLU A 94 -0.29 -15.46 -7.16
N ILE A 95 -0.13 -14.98 -5.92
CA ILE A 95 -1.20 -14.29 -5.18
C ILE A 95 -1.69 -13.06 -5.95
N ALA A 96 -0.77 -12.18 -6.39
CA ALA A 96 -1.12 -10.97 -7.12
C ALA A 96 -1.81 -11.30 -8.45
N ASN A 97 -1.31 -12.28 -9.20
CA ASN A 97 -1.93 -12.72 -10.46
C ASN A 97 -3.33 -13.27 -10.25
N PHE A 98 -3.55 -14.08 -9.22
CA PHE A 98 -4.87 -14.60 -8.89
C PHE A 98 -5.84 -13.50 -8.47
N VAL A 99 -5.41 -12.60 -7.58
CA VAL A 99 -6.25 -11.49 -7.08
C VAL A 99 -6.56 -10.48 -8.18
N ASP A 100 -5.67 -10.26 -9.14
CA ASP A 100 -5.95 -9.45 -10.34
C ASP A 100 -6.75 -10.20 -11.42
N GLY A 101 -7.05 -11.49 -11.22
CA GLY A 101 -7.80 -12.31 -12.17
C GLY A 101 -7.02 -12.70 -13.42
N LYS A 102 -5.69 -12.61 -13.40
CA LYS A 102 -4.79 -13.11 -14.46
C LYS A 102 -4.59 -14.63 -14.41
N SER A 103 -4.89 -15.24 -13.26
CA SER A 103 -4.91 -16.69 -13.06
C SER A 103 -6.25 -17.13 -12.48
N ASP A 104 -6.73 -18.29 -12.89
CA ASP A 104 -7.97 -18.90 -12.38
C ASP A 104 -7.76 -19.78 -11.15
N ASP A 105 -6.52 -20.16 -10.88
CA ASP A 105 -6.14 -20.92 -9.69
C ASP A 105 -4.92 -20.32 -9.00
N ILE A 106 -4.76 -20.63 -7.72
CA ILE A 106 -3.64 -20.18 -6.89
C ILE A 106 -2.75 -21.37 -6.54
N VAL A 107 -1.50 -21.29 -6.98
CA VAL A 107 -0.46 -22.27 -6.65
C VAL A 107 0.49 -21.65 -5.65
N LEU A 108 0.61 -22.24 -4.46
CA LEU A 108 1.56 -21.80 -3.45
C LEU A 108 2.75 -22.77 -3.40
N TYR A 109 3.94 -22.20 -3.33
CA TYR A 109 5.21 -22.91 -3.29
C TYR A 109 5.70 -22.99 -1.84
N PHE A 110 6.01 -24.20 -1.41
CA PHE A 110 6.53 -24.48 -0.08
C PHE A 110 8.04 -24.73 -0.11
N PRO A 111 8.75 -24.40 0.98
CA PRO A 111 10.17 -24.66 1.13
C PRO A 111 10.45 -26.15 1.33
N LEU A 112 10.38 -26.94 0.26
CA LEU A 112 10.80 -28.35 0.27
C LEU A 112 11.89 -28.58 -0.79
N GLN A 113 12.88 -29.42 -0.46
CA GLN A 113 13.97 -29.80 -1.38
C GLN A 113 13.48 -30.45 -2.67
N LYS A 114 12.21 -30.92 -2.71
CA LYS A 114 11.49 -31.31 -3.91
C LYS A 114 10.22 -30.45 -4.03
N PRO A 115 9.93 -29.89 -5.22
CA PRO A 115 8.73 -29.10 -5.43
C PRO A 115 7.52 -30.03 -5.45
N GLU A 116 6.97 -30.32 -4.27
CA GLU A 116 5.63 -30.88 -4.19
C GLU A 116 4.62 -29.73 -4.23
N THR A 117 3.77 -29.75 -5.25
CA THR A 117 2.62 -28.85 -5.34
C THR A 117 1.57 -29.30 -4.35
N PHE A 118 1.35 -28.51 -3.29
CA PHE A 118 0.26 -28.75 -2.36
C PHE A 118 -1.00 -28.05 -2.85
N SER A 119 -2.07 -28.83 -3.06
CA SER A 119 -3.40 -28.26 -3.23
C SER A 119 -3.89 -27.71 -1.90
N LEU A 120 -4.31 -26.43 -1.90
CA LEU A 120 -4.89 -25.75 -0.73
C LEU A 120 -6.05 -26.52 -0.09
N SER A 121 -6.76 -27.37 -0.84
CA SER A 121 -7.86 -28.19 -0.32
C SER A 121 -7.47 -29.10 0.85
N ASN A 122 -6.19 -29.48 0.98
CA ASN A 122 -5.75 -30.46 1.98
C ASN A 122 -5.23 -29.83 3.29
N LEU A 123 -5.13 -28.51 3.38
CA LEU A 123 -4.54 -27.77 4.53
C LEU A 123 -5.56 -26.86 5.26
N GLY A 124 -6.85 -27.17 5.19
CA GLY A 124 -7.90 -26.25 5.67
C GLY A 124 -8.11 -25.03 4.75
N GLY A 125 -7.65 -25.12 3.49
CA GLY A 125 -7.62 -24.02 2.54
C GLY A 125 -8.96 -23.64 1.93
N ASP A 126 -10.09 -24.22 2.34
CA ASP A 126 -11.41 -23.71 1.92
C ASP A 126 -11.64 -22.28 2.43
N ARG A 127 -11.18 -21.98 3.65
CA ARG A 127 -11.25 -20.61 4.21
C ARG A 127 -10.31 -19.67 3.46
N VAL A 128 -9.07 -20.10 3.20
CA VAL A 128 -8.08 -19.32 2.42
C VAL A 128 -8.58 -19.10 0.99
N LYS A 129 -9.11 -20.13 0.33
CA LYS A 129 -9.69 -20.06 -1.01
C LYS A 129 -10.90 -19.13 -1.06
N SER A 130 -11.77 -19.17 -0.05
CA SER A 130 -12.89 -18.23 0.10
C SER A 130 -12.41 -16.79 0.25
N GLN A 131 -11.44 -16.55 1.13
CA GLN A 131 -10.83 -15.23 1.34
C GLN A 131 -10.14 -14.71 0.06
N MET A 132 -9.41 -15.57 -0.65
CA MET A 132 -8.75 -15.23 -1.91
C MET A 132 -9.76 -14.94 -3.02
N LYS A 133 -10.85 -15.70 -3.10
CA LYS A 133 -11.96 -15.43 -4.03
C LYS A 133 -12.64 -14.09 -3.71
N GLN A 134 -12.84 -13.78 -2.44
CA GLN A 134 -13.34 -12.48 -2.00
C GLN A 134 -12.37 -11.35 -2.36
N ALA A 135 -11.07 -11.55 -2.18
CA ALA A 135 -10.04 -10.60 -2.57
C ALA A 135 -10.03 -10.36 -4.10
N ARG A 136 -10.14 -11.41 -4.91
CA ARG A 136 -10.26 -11.32 -6.38
C ARG A 136 -11.50 -10.53 -6.80
N ASN A 137 -12.66 -10.86 -6.22
CA ASN A 137 -13.89 -10.13 -6.49
C ASN A 137 -13.74 -8.65 -6.12
N THR A 138 -13.21 -8.36 -4.93
CA THR A 138 -12.99 -6.98 -4.46
C THR A 138 -12.03 -6.23 -5.38
N SER A 139 -10.91 -6.85 -5.79
CA SER A 139 -9.93 -6.28 -6.72
C SER A 139 -10.55 -5.89 -8.07
N SER A 140 -11.47 -6.70 -8.58
CA SER A 140 -12.18 -6.38 -9.84
C SER A 140 -13.04 -5.12 -9.72
N TYR A 141 -13.73 -4.93 -8.59
CA TYR A 141 -14.53 -3.71 -8.34
C TYR A 141 -13.67 -2.49 -7.99
N LEU A 142 -12.50 -2.70 -7.37
CA LEU A 142 -11.62 -1.61 -6.97
C LEU A 142 -11.21 -0.72 -8.16
N LEU A 143 -10.95 -1.30 -9.33
CA LEU A 143 -10.59 -0.52 -10.51
C LEU A 143 -11.74 0.39 -10.97
N LEU A 144 -12.97 -0.12 -10.97
CA LEU A 144 -14.17 0.64 -11.33
C LEU A 144 -14.42 1.77 -10.31
N VAL A 145 -14.38 1.45 -9.02
CA VAL A 145 -14.57 2.44 -7.94
C VAL A 145 -13.49 3.53 -8.01
N TRP A 146 -12.23 3.14 -8.25
CA TRP A 146 -11.13 4.07 -8.45
C TRP A 146 -11.39 5.01 -9.63
N ALA A 147 -11.84 4.48 -10.77
CA ALA A 147 -12.14 5.28 -11.96
C ALA A 147 -13.29 6.27 -11.74
N ILE A 148 -14.36 5.83 -11.05
CA ILE A 148 -15.50 6.68 -10.68
C ILE A 148 -15.03 7.84 -9.78
N ILE A 149 -14.21 7.55 -8.78
CA ILE A 149 -13.70 8.56 -7.85
C ILE A 149 -12.73 9.52 -8.55
N LEU A 150 -11.89 9.03 -9.46
CA LEU A 150 -11.04 9.89 -10.29
C LEU A 150 -11.88 10.86 -11.14
N PHE A 151 -12.90 10.34 -11.81
CA PHE A 151 -13.82 11.16 -12.61
C PHE A 151 -14.53 12.21 -11.75
N LEU A 152 -14.97 11.82 -10.54
CA LEU A 152 -15.58 12.73 -9.58
C LEU A 152 -14.60 13.83 -9.14
N LEU A 153 -13.35 13.50 -8.84
CA LEU A 153 -12.31 14.48 -8.48
C LEU A 153 -12.07 15.48 -9.59
N ILE A 154 -11.90 15.01 -10.83
CA ILE A 154 -11.72 15.88 -12.00
C ILE A 154 -12.93 16.80 -12.18
N SER A 155 -14.15 16.24 -12.04
CA SER A 155 -15.40 17.00 -12.15
C SER A 155 -15.52 18.08 -11.07
N LEU A 156 -15.20 17.74 -9.81
CA LEU A 156 -15.22 18.69 -8.68
C LEU A 156 -14.18 19.80 -8.87
N LEU A 157 -12.97 19.45 -9.31
CA LEU A 157 -11.92 20.43 -9.58
C LEU A 157 -12.32 21.38 -10.72
N PHE A 158 -12.92 20.84 -11.78
CA PHE A 158 -13.42 21.62 -12.90
C PHE A 158 -14.57 22.55 -12.50
N MET A 159 -15.54 22.06 -11.70
CA MET A 159 -16.61 22.88 -11.15
C MET A 159 -16.06 23.99 -10.26
N HIS A 160 -15.10 23.67 -9.38
CA HIS A 160 -14.45 24.65 -8.52
C HIS A 160 -13.72 25.75 -9.32
N TYR A 161 -13.06 25.36 -10.42
CA TYR A 161 -12.44 26.29 -11.36
C TYR A 161 -13.49 27.20 -12.03
N LYS A 162 -14.57 26.64 -12.59
CA LYS A 162 -15.62 27.40 -13.30
C LYS A 162 -16.32 28.41 -12.40
N LEU A 163 -16.59 28.05 -11.14
CA LEU A 163 -17.24 28.96 -10.17
C LEU A 163 -16.35 30.13 -9.73
N GLY A 164 -15.04 30.09 -10.01
CA GLY A 164 -14.10 31.11 -9.57
C GLY A 164 -14.10 32.42 -10.36
N GLY A 165 -14.84 32.50 -11.48
CA GLY A 165 -14.95 33.72 -12.30
C GLY A 165 -13.57 34.29 -12.68
N ASN A 166 -13.35 35.58 -12.41
CA ASN A 166 -12.08 36.27 -12.71
C ASN A 166 -10.89 35.78 -11.86
N LYS A 167 -11.14 35.11 -10.72
CA LYS A 167 -10.10 34.56 -9.82
C LYS A 167 -10.10 33.03 -9.83
N LYS A 168 -10.49 32.42 -10.95
CA LYS A 168 -10.58 30.96 -11.13
C LYS A 168 -9.25 30.23 -10.91
N LEU A 169 -8.17 30.71 -11.52
CA LEU A 169 -6.83 30.13 -11.37
C LEU A 169 -6.33 30.28 -9.94
N LYS A 170 -6.39 31.51 -9.38
CA LYS A 170 -5.94 31.80 -8.01
C LYS A 170 -6.63 30.92 -6.98
N GLY A 171 -7.96 30.86 -7.00
CA GLY A 171 -8.67 30.10 -5.98
C GLY A 171 -8.50 28.58 -6.15
N THR A 172 -8.38 28.07 -7.39
CA THR A 172 -8.05 26.65 -7.61
C THR A 172 -6.63 26.33 -7.13
N GLY A 173 -5.68 27.23 -7.38
CA GLY A 173 -4.32 27.13 -6.85
C GLY A 173 -4.30 27.08 -5.32
N ILE A 174 -5.05 27.96 -4.64
CA ILE A 174 -5.20 27.94 -3.18
C ILE A 174 -5.78 26.61 -2.69
N LEU A 175 -6.80 26.05 -3.35
CA LEU A 175 -7.35 24.73 -3.00
C LEU A 175 -6.27 23.64 -3.06
N LEU A 176 -5.48 23.60 -4.15
CA LEU A 176 -4.40 22.62 -4.30
C LEU A 176 -3.29 22.82 -3.27
N ILE A 177 -2.97 24.07 -2.90
CA ILE A 177 -2.03 24.37 -1.82
C ILE A 177 -2.57 23.82 -0.50
N ILE A 178 -3.84 24.08 -0.16
CA ILE A 178 -4.45 23.57 1.07
C ILE A 178 -4.42 22.04 1.09
N CYS A 179 -4.82 21.38 -0.01
CA CYS A 179 -4.76 19.93 -0.12
C CYS A 179 -3.33 19.42 0.06
N GLY A 180 -2.37 20.00 -0.67
CA GLY A 180 -0.97 19.61 -0.60
C GLY A 180 -0.39 19.77 0.81
N THR A 181 -0.71 20.84 1.52
CA THR A 181 -0.29 21.03 2.93
C THR A 181 -0.91 19.97 3.84
N ILE A 182 -2.23 19.76 3.75
CA ILE A 182 -2.93 18.75 4.57
C ILE A 182 -2.34 17.35 4.32
N PHE A 183 -2.18 16.96 3.05
CA PHE A 183 -1.65 15.64 2.71
C PHE A 183 -0.16 15.49 3.05
N THR A 184 0.63 16.57 3.04
CA THR A 184 2.01 16.53 3.53
C THR A 184 2.04 16.23 5.03
N ILE A 185 1.20 16.91 5.82
CA ILE A 185 1.09 16.68 7.27
C ILE A 185 0.62 15.24 7.52
N LEU A 186 -0.44 14.79 6.84
CA LEU A 186 -0.97 13.44 6.99
C LEU A 186 0.02 12.37 6.58
N ALA A 187 0.74 12.53 5.47
CA ALA A 187 1.74 11.56 5.02
C ALA A 187 2.91 11.48 6.01
N THR A 188 3.37 12.62 6.55
CA THR A 188 4.43 12.67 7.56
C THR A 188 4.00 11.99 8.86
N LEU A 189 2.78 12.27 9.33
CA LEU A 189 2.21 11.60 10.50
C LEU A 189 2.05 10.10 10.26
N ALA A 190 1.52 9.69 9.10
CA ALA A 190 1.37 8.29 8.74
C ALA A 190 2.73 7.58 8.72
N MET A 191 3.77 8.19 8.16
CA MET A 191 5.12 7.62 8.16
C MET A 191 5.65 7.41 9.59
N PHE A 192 5.43 8.37 10.48
CA PHE A 192 5.83 8.26 11.88
C PHE A 192 5.09 7.15 12.63
N PHE A 193 3.75 7.11 12.52
CA PHE A 193 2.92 6.11 13.20
C PHE A 193 3.06 4.71 12.63
N LEU A 194 3.11 4.56 11.30
CA LEU A 194 3.24 3.26 10.65
C LEU A 194 4.59 2.63 10.93
N ARG A 195 5.66 3.43 11.02
CA ARG A 195 6.97 2.94 11.45
C ARG A 195 6.93 2.37 12.87
N HIS A 196 6.38 3.12 13.83
CA HIS A 196 6.23 2.63 15.21
C HIS A 196 5.35 1.39 15.30
N THR A 197 4.23 1.36 14.56
CA THR A 197 3.33 0.20 14.54
C THR A 197 4.00 -1.03 13.93
N ALA A 198 4.83 -0.85 12.91
CA ALA A 198 5.56 -1.95 12.28
C ALA A 198 6.67 -2.50 13.20
N GLU A 199 7.35 -1.63 13.95
CA GLU A 199 8.29 -2.03 15.00
C GLU A 199 7.55 -2.77 16.15
N ASP A 200 6.33 -2.35 16.51
CA ASP A 200 5.48 -3.03 17.51
C ASP A 200 4.92 -4.41 17.05
N LEU A 201 4.88 -4.66 15.74
CA LEU A 201 4.50 -5.96 15.20
C LEU A 201 5.61 -7.00 15.42
N ILE A 202 6.87 -6.55 15.48
CA ILE A 202 8.05 -7.39 15.70
C ILE A 202 8.33 -7.43 17.21
N LYS A 203 7.75 -8.40 17.92
CA LYS A 203 7.99 -8.57 19.36
C LYS A 203 8.54 -9.97 19.67
N PRO A 204 9.53 -10.08 20.58
CA PRO A 204 9.93 -11.37 21.15
C PRO A 204 8.71 -12.12 21.68
N GLY A 205 8.61 -13.42 21.37
CA GLY A 205 7.50 -14.28 21.82
C GLY A 205 6.20 -14.22 21.00
N LYS A 206 6.15 -13.53 19.85
CA LYS A 206 5.03 -13.63 18.89
C LYS A 206 5.23 -14.76 17.88
N GLU A 207 4.12 -15.27 17.34
CA GLU A 207 4.14 -16.30 16.29
C GLU A 207 5.03 -15.88 15.09
N PRO A 208 5.86 -16.79 14.54
CA PRO A 208 6.76 -16.50 13.43
C PRO A 208 6.06 -15.83 12.23
N ALA A 209 4.82 -16.20 11.94
CA ALA A 209 4.02 -15.60 10.87
C ALA A 209 3.72 -14.11 11.10
N GLN A 210 3.48 -13.69 12.34
CA GLN A 210 3.21 -12.30 12.69
C GLN A 210 4.49 -11.45 12.58
N ASN A 211 5.63 -11.99 13.02
CA ASN A 211 6.92 -11.33 12.88
C ASN A 211 7.31 -11.18 11.41
N LEU A 212 7.08 -12.21 10.60
CA LEU A 212 7.34 -12.18 9.16
C LEU A 212 6.44 -11.14 8.47
N LEU A 213 5.15 -11.07 8.81
CA LEU A 213 4.26 -10.00 8.35
C LEU A 213 4.76 -8.61 8.77
N GLY A 214 5.29 -8.47 9.99
CA GLY A 214 5.88 -7.23 10.50
C GLY A 214 7.07 -6.75 9.66
N ILE A 215 8.03 -7.63 9.36
CA ILE A 215 9.18 -7.30 8.49
C ILE A 215 8.69 -6.82 7.12
N LEU A 216 7.78 -7.56 6.50
CA LEU A 216 7.30 -7.25 5.16
C LEU A 216 6.48 -5.94 5.16
N ALA A 217 5.57 -5.75 6.12
CA ALA A 217 4.79 -4.53 6.25
C ALA A 217 5.68 -3.30 6.52
N SER A 218 6.69 -3.44 7.38
CA SER A 218 7.66 -2.36 7.68
C SER A 218 8.42 -1.86 6.46
N SER A 219 8.51 -2.68 5.42
CA SER A 219 9.25 -2.37 4.19
C SER A 219 8.36 -1.72 3.13
N VAL A 220 7.07 -2.07 3.08
CA VAL A 220 6.12 -1.58 2.07
C VAL A 220 5.44 -0.27 2.48
N LEU A 221 5.08 -0.14 3.76
CA LEU A 221 4.35 1.04 4.27
C LEU A 221 5.13 2.36 4.09
N PRO A 222 6.46 2.43 4.29
CA PRO A 222 7.23 3.64 4.00
C PRO A 222 7.17 4.06 2.53
N GLU A 223 7.19 3.11 1.59
CA GLU A 223 7.14 3.43 0.15
C GLU A 223 5.76 3.94 -0.28
N ILE A 224 4.69 3.41 0.34
CA ILE A 224 3.32 3.91 0.15
C ILE A 224 3.22 5.36 0.63
N THR A 225 3.66 5.64 1.86
CA THR A 225 3.61 7.00 2.43
C THR A 225 4.51 7.98 1.69
N GLN A 226 5.67 7.54 1.19
CA GLN A 226 6.53 8.34 0.33
C GLN A 226 5.84 8.74 -0.97
N THR A 227 5.02 7.85 -1.53
CA THR A 227 4.21 8.17 -2.72
C THR A 227 3.16 9.23 -2.40
N TRP A 228 2.50 9.14 -1.25
CA TRP A 228 1.54 10.16 -0.80
C TRP A 228 2.21 11.52 -0.62
N LEU A 229 3.41 11.55 -0.03
CA LEU A 229 4.20 12.77 0.10
C LEU A 229 4.56 13.36 -1.28
N THR A 230 4.93 12.52 -2.24
CA THR A 230 5.23 12.94 -3.61
C THR A 230 4.00 13.58 -4.28
N VAL A 231 2.82 12.99 -4.12
CA VAL A 231 1.56 13.58 -4.62
C VAL A 231 1.25 14.90 -3.90
N ALA A 232 1.45 14.98 -2.59
CA ALA A 232 1.23 16.19 -1.82
C ALA A 232 2.12 17.35 -2.29
N VAL A 233 3.41 17.07 -2.56
CA VAL A 233 4.35 18.04 -3.14
C VAL A 233 3.94 18.45 -4.56
N ALA A 234 3.48 17.50 -5.39
CA ALA A 234 2.97 17.80 -6.72
C ALA A 234 1.73 18.73 -6.67
N LEU A 235 0.83 18.53 -5.71
CA LEU A 235 -0.32 19.42 -5.49
C LEU A 235 0.11 20.81 -5.02
N LEU A 236 1.06 20.90 -4.09
CA LEU A 236 1.62 22.18 -3.62
C LEU A 236 2.24 22.96 -4.78
N THR A 237 3.16 22.34 -5.51
CA THR A 237 3.87 22.96 -6.64
C THR A 237 2.90 23.41 -7.72
N THR A 238 1.97 22.55 -8.13
CA THR A 238 0.91 22.90 -9.09
C THR A 238 0.05 24.05 -8.58
N GLY A 239 -0.32 24.04 -7.30
CA GLY A 239 -1.13 25.08 -6.67
C GLY A 239 -0.44 26.44 -6.61
N VAL A 240 0.86 26.47 -6.28
CA VAL A 240 1.69 27.68 -6.29
C VAL A 240 1.79 28.23 -7.72
N VAL A 241 2.10 27.37 -8.69
CA VAL A 241 2.19 27.75 -10.11
C VAL A 241 0.88 28.37 -10.59
N LEU A 242 -0.26 27.72 -10.38
CA LEU A 242 -1.58 28.25 -10.77
C LEU A 242 -1.92 29.59 -10.09
N SER A 243 -1.49 29.76 -8.84
CA SER A 243 -1.71 31.01 -8.10
C SER A 243 -0.85 32.14 -8.64
N LEU A 244 0.41 31.89 -9.01
CA LEU A 244 1.30 32.88 -9.61
C LEU A 244 0.86 33.28 -11.02
N PHE A 245 0.52 32.31 -11.88
CA PHE A 245 0.00 32.56 -13.23
C PHE A 245 -1.28 33.41 -13.22
N SER A 246 -2.07 33.36 -12.15
CA SER A 246 -3.26 34.21 -12.01
C SER A 246 -2.96 35.71 -11.97
N ASN A 247 -1.75 36.11 -11.53
CA ASN A 247 -1.31 37.51 -11.51
C ASN A 247 -0.82 38.00 -12.88
N PHE A 248 -0.50 37.09 -13.80
CA PHE A 248 -0.02 37.40 -15.16
C PHE A 248 -1.12 37.27 -16.23
N SER A 249 -2.30 36.76 -15.86
CA SER A 249 -3.43 36.70 -16.79
C SER A 249 -3.96 38.12 -16.98
N PRO A 250 -3.89 38.69 -18.21
CA PRO A 250 -4.33 40.07 -18.43
C PRO A 250 -5.79 40.16 -18.04
N HIS A 251 -6.10 41.09 -17.13
CA HIS A 251 -7.47 41.51 -16.89
C HIS A 251 -8.06 41.94 -18.23
N LYS A 252 -8.84 41.07 -18.88
CA LYS A 252 -9.77 41.51 -19.92
C LYS A 252 -10.80 42.36 -19.20
N ASN A 253 -10.58 43.67 -19.24
CA ASN A 253 -11.59 44.67 -18.93
C ASN A 253 -12.78 44.40 -19.87
N SER A 254 -13.89 43.97 -19.29
CA SER A 254 -15.22 44.12 -19.88
C SER A 254 -16.11 44.76 -18.83
#